data_AF-A0A2E0YZX5-F1
#
_entry.id   AF-A0A2E0YZX5-F1
#
_cell.length_a   1.000
_cell.length_b   1.000
_cell.length_c   1.000
_cell.angle_alpha   90.00
_cell.angle_beta   90.00
_cell.angle_gamma   90.00
#
_symmetry.space_group_name_H-M   'P 1'
#
loop_
_entity.id
_entity.type
_entity.pdbx_description
1 polymer ?
#
loop_
_entity_poly.entity_id
_entity_poly.type
_entity_poly.pdbx_seq_one_letter_code
_entity_poly.pdbx_strand_id
1 'polypeptide(L)'
;MRSVFTLARSWLLAQVDAAIPVQIRNGDSDTLRRSRIILSFCLVLILLGLETGLFFSWMLEPVAAQRVGLALVCALLLALCIPQVLRRNGSITLAANMIIGASYLVTVAVITVIGGIEAPLIHWCALFPMLAALMGSRTSAWVWVCISLCTVVVFVFADQAGIKFADSLGFAELQGAPLWFQRSANLVSWLGILLGVALLFEEHKND
;
A
#
# COMPACT_ATOMS: atom_id res chain seq x y z
N MET A 1 -35.04 9.89 -2.47
CA MET A 1 -34.05 9.07 -3.20
C MET A 1 -32.79 8.99 -2.37
N ARG A 2 -32.46 7.83 -1.78
CA ARG A 2 -31.11 7.61 -1.23
C ARG A 2 -30.13 7.68 -2.41
N SER A 3 -29.12 8.54 -2.34
CA SER A 3 -28.17 8.70 -3.45
C SER A 3 -27.46 7.36 -3.69
N VAL A 4 -27.12 7.06 -4.95
CA VAL A 4 -26.39 5.82 -5.33
C VAL A 4 -25.16 5.58 -4.44
N PHE A 5 -24.48 6.66 -4.06
CA PHE A 5 -23.35 6.65 -3.13
C PHE A 5 -23.68 6.05 -1.75
N THR A 6 -24.86 6.35 -1.19
CA THR A 6 -25.26 5.81 0.12
C THR A 6 -25.50 4.31 0.08
N LEU A 7 -26.06 3.79 -1.03
CA LEU A 7 -26.30 2.36 -1.22
C LEU A 7 -24.98 1.59 -1.41
N ALA A 8 -24.08 2.11 -2.25
CA ALA A 8 -22.76 1.50 -2.46
C ALA A 8 -21.96 1.44 -1.16
N ARG A 9 -21.95 2.54 -0.38
CA ARG A 9 -21.29 2.59 0.91
C ARG A 9 -21.86 1.56 1.89
N SER A 10 -23.18 1.47 2.03
CA SER A 10 -23.80 0.52 2.96
C SER A 10 -23.52 -0.93 2.57
N TRP A 11 -23.52 -1.23 1.27
CA TRP A 11 -23.19 -2.55 0.77
C TRP A 11 -21.73 -2.94 1.05
N LEU A 12 -20.78 -2.03 0.81
CA LEU A 12 -19.36 -2.26 1.10
C LEU A 12 -19.12 -2.52 2.59
N LEU A 13 -19.71 -1.71 3.46
CA LEU A 13 -19.61 -1.90 4.91
C LEU A 13 -20.18 -3.25 5.34
N ALA A 14 -21.31 -3.68 4.74
CA ALA A 14 -21.88 -4.99 5.02
C ALA A 14 -20.95 -6.15 4.62
N GLN A 15 -20.24 -6.04 3.48
CA GLN A 15 -19.26 -7.04 3.07
C GLN A 15 -18.06 -7.10 4.03
N VAL A 16 -17.55 -5.94 4.45
CA VAL A 16 -16.47 -5.84 5.45
C VAL A 16 -16.91 -6.49 6.76
N ASP A 17 -18.07 -6.10 7.30
CA ASP A 17 -18.58 -6.65 8.55
C ASP A 17 -18.81 -8.17 8.44
N ALA A 18 -19.35 -8.66 7.31
CA ALA A 18 -19.56 -10.09 7.07
C ALA A 18 -18.24 -10.90 7.08
N ALA A 19 -17.13 -10.30 6.65
CA ALA A 19 -15.82 -10.95 6.67
C ALA A 19 -15.21 -11.08 8.08
N ILE A 20 -15.60 -10.19 9.02
CA ILE A 20 -15.08 -10.20 10.40
C ILE A 20 -15.60 -11.43 11.18
N PRO A 21 -14.73 -12.22 11.83
CA PRO A 21 -15.13 -13.36 12.65
C PRO A 21 -16.00 -12.96 13.86
N VAL A 22 -16.96 -13.80 14.25
CA VAL A 22 -17.87 -13.55 15.39
C VAL A 22 -17.11 -13.30 16.69
N GLN A 23 -15.98 -13.98 16.90
CA GLN A 23 -15.12 -13.82 18.08
C GLN A 23 -14.58 -12.41 18.20
N ILE A 24 -14.20 -11.78 17.08
CA ILE A 24 -13.72 -10.39 17.06
C ILE A 24 -14.88 -9.41 17.20
N ARG A 25 -16.05 -9.71 16.60
CA ARG A 25 -17.24 -8.84 16.71
C ARG A 25 -17.73 -8.68 18.15
N ASN A 26 -17.64 -9.73 18.95
CA ASN A 26 -18.10 -9.73 20.34
C ASN A 26 -16.97 -9.40 21.34
N GLY A 27 -15.76 -9.13 20.83
CA GLY A 27 -14.57 -8.87 21.65
C GLY A 27 -14.38 -7.39 21.97
N ASP A 28 -13.11 -7.02 22.14
CA ASP A 28 -12.68 -5.65 22.39
C ASP A 28 -12.99 -4.70 21.21
N SER A 29 -13.42 -3.48 21.53
CA SER A 29 -13.87 -2.49 20.54
C SER A 29 -12.74 -1.98 19.65
N ASP A 30 -11.51 -1.89 20.16
CA ASP A 30 -10.34 -1.50 19.37
C ASP A 30 -9.96 -2.59 18.37
N THR A 31 -10.00 -3.86 18.79
CA THR A 31 -9.76 -5.02 17.91
C THR A 31 -10.77 -5.06 16.74
N LEU A 32 -12.05 -4.77 17.02
CA LEU A 32 -13.09 -4.65 16.00
C LEU A 32 -12.82 -3.48 15.04
N ARG A 33 -12.45 -2.31 15.58
CA ARG A 33 -12.09 -1.12 14.79
C ARG A 33 -10.94 -1.42 13.81
N ARG A 34 -9.84 -1.99 14.31
CA ARG A 34 -8.67 -2.34 13.49
C ARG A 34 -9.00 -3.38 12.41
N SER A 35 -9.82 -4.38 12.74
CA SER A 35 -10.27 -5.39 11.76
C SER A 35 -11.04 -4.77 10.59
N ARG A 36 -11.93 -3.81 10.89
CA ARG A 36 -12.66 -3.05 9.86
C ARG A 36 -11.72 -2.25 8.98
N ILE A 37 -10.74 -1.57 9.56
CA ILE A 37 -9.73 -0.80 8.81
C ILE A 37 -8.97 -1.73 7.86
N ILE A 38 -8.43 -2.85 8.36
CA ILE A 38 -7.65 -3.79 7.55
C ILE A 38 -8.49 -4.34 6.39
N LEU A 39 -9.71 -4.81 6.65
CA LEU A 39 -10.57 -5.38 5.61
C LEU A 39 -11.06 -4.34 4.60
N SER A 40 -11.34 -3.11 5.04
CA SER A 40 -11.67 -2.00 4.14
C SER A 40 -10.48 -1.67 3.25
N PHE A 41 -9.27 -1.64 3.82
CA PHE A 41 -8.03 -1.41 3.07
C PHE A 41 -7.76 -2.54 2.08
N CYS A 42 -8.09 -3.80 2.41
CA CYS A 42 -8.03 -4.92 1.47
C CYS A 42 -8.93 -4.70 0.25
N LEU A 43 -10.18 -4.26 0.45
CA LEU A 43 -11.10 -3.98 -0.66
C LEU A 43 -10.57 -2.84 -1.54
N VAL A 44 -10.08 -1.77 -0.92
CA VAL A 44 -9.45 -0.64 -1.65
C VAL A 44 -8.27 -1.13 -2.46
N LEU A 45 -7.39 -1.95 -1.89
CA LEU A 45 -6.22 -2.49 -2.60
C LEU A 45 -6.58 -3.48 -3.71
N ILE A 46 -7.66 -4.25 -3.58
CA ILE A 46 -8.16 -5.08 -4.67
C ILE A 46 -8.59 -4.21 -5.84
N LEU A 47 -9.40 -3.17 -5.57
CA LEU A 47 -9.87 -2.25 -6.62
C LEU A 47 -8.71 -1.48 -7.25
N LEU A 48 -7.82 -0.93 -6.44
CA LEU A 48 -6.62 -0.23 -6.90
C LEU A 48 -5.68 -1.17 -7.66
N GLY A 49 -5.56 -2.42 -7.23
CA GLY A 49 -4.74 -3.43 -7.91
C GLY A 49 -5.26 -3.78 -9.30
N LEU A 50 -6.58 -3.87 -9.47
CA LEU A 50 -7.21 -4.05 -10.78
C LEU A 50 -7.00 -2.83 -11.68
N GLU A 51 -7.24 -1.63 -11.17
CA GLU A 51 -6.98 -0.38 -11.89
C GLU A 51 -5.52 -0.27 -12.32
N THR A 52 -4.60 -0.48 -11.38
CA THR A 52 -3.15 -0.42 -11.58
C THR A 52 -2.69 -1.49 -12.58
N GLY A 53 -3.24 -2.70 -12.50
CA GLY A 53 -2.94 -3.78 -13.44
C GLY A 53 -3.37 -3.43 -14.87
N LEU A 54 -4.58 -2.88 -15.05
CA LEU A 54 -5.05 -2.42 -16.35
C LEU A 54 -4.18 -1.27 -16.87
N PHE A 55 -3.92 -0.26 -16.04
CA PHE A 55 -3.08 0.88 -16.38
C PHE A 55 -1.69 0.46 -16.86
N PHE A 56 -0.98 -0.37 -16.09
CA PHE A 56 0.37 -0.81 -16.46
C PHE A 56 0.39 -1.83 -17.60
N SER A 57 -0.68 -2.61 -17.81
CA SER A 57 -0.78 -3.47 -18.99
C SER A 57 -0.87 -2.69 -20.30
N TRP A 58 -1.36 -1.45 -20.24
CA TRP A 58 -1.45 -0.56 -21.40
C TRP A 58 -0.22 0.35 -21.55
N MET A 59 0.38 0.79 -20.45
CA MET A 59 1.47 1.79 -20.46
C MET A 59 2.88 1.19 -20.51
N LEU A 60 3.10 -0.02 -19.98
CA LEU A 60 4.43 -0.61 -19.90
C LEU A 60 4.69 -1.58 -21.06
N GLU A 61 5.96 -1.66 -21.44
CA GLU A 61 6.47 -2.73 -22.32
C GLU A 61 6.12 -4.12 -21.75
N PRO A 62 5.87 -5.14 -22.60
CA PRO A 62 5.32 -6.43 -22.16
C PRO A 62 6.08 -7.10 -21.01
N VAL A 63 7.42 -7.03 -21.02
CA VAL A 63 8.26 -7.64 -19.97
C VAL A 63 8.12 -6.89 -18.64
N ALA A 64 8.04 -5.57 -18.65
CA ALA A 64 7.83 -4.76 -17.45
C ALA A 64 6.39 -4.93 -16.92
N ALA A 65 5.41 -4.94 -17.80
CA ALA A 65 4.00 -5.22 -17.47
C ALA A 65 3.84 -6.60 -16.80
N GLN A 66 4.52 -7.64 -17.29
CA GLN A 66 4.48 -8.98 -16.69
C GLN A 66 5.06 -9.00 -15.27
N ARG A 67 6.16 -8.29 -15.00
CA ARG A 67 6.77 -8.22 -13.66
C ARG A 67 5.83 -7.56 -12.65
N VAL A 68 5.26 -6.41 -13.01
CA VAL A 68 4.29 -5.72 -12.15
C VAL A 68 3.01 -6.55 -12.00
N GLY A 69 2.54 -7.18 -13.09
CA GLY A 69 1.39 -8.07 -13.10
C GLY A 69 1.56 -9.26 -12.16
N LEU A 70 2.74 -9.90 -12.14
CA LEU A 70 3.03 -10.99 -11.21
C LEU A 70 2.99 -10.50 -9.75
N ALA A 71 3.60 -9.36 -9.45
CA ALA A 71 3.56 -8.76 -8.12
C ALA A 71 2.12 -8.43 -7.67
N LEU A 72 1.30 -7.90 -8.59
CA LEU A 72 -0.12 -7.63 -8.35
C LEU A 72 -0.91 -8.91 -8.08
N VAL A 73 -0.70 -9.97 -8.87
CA VAL A 73 -1.36 -11.26 -8.64
C VAL A 73 -0.98 -11.82 -7.26
N CYS A 74 0.31 -11.80 -6.90
CA CYS A 74 0.76 -12.21 -5.57
C CYS A 74 0.10 -11.38 -4.46
N ALA A 75 0.04 -10.05 -4.63
CA ALA A 75 -0.57 -9.15 -3.67
C ALA A 75 -2.09 -9.39 -3.52
N LEU A 76 -2.80 -9.63 -4.62
CA LEU A 76 -4.23 -9.97 -4.60
C LEU A 76 -4.47 -11.30 -3.90
N LEU A 77 -3.66 -12.33 -4.18
CA LEU A 77 -3.76 -13.62 -3.50
C LEU A 77 -3.53 -13.47 -1.98
N LEU A 78 -2.53 -12.68 -1.58
CA LEU A 78 -2.29 -12.36 -0.16
C LEU A 78 -3.49 -11.63 0.45
N ALA A 79 -4.03 -10.62 -0.22
CA ALA A 79 -5.19 -9.86 0.25
C ALA A 79 -6.44 -10.73 0.42
N LEU A 80 -6.68 -11.65 -0.51
CA LEU A 80 -7.79 -12.62 -0.45
C LEU A 80 -7.66 -13.63 0.68
N CYS A 81 -6.45 -13.87 1.21
CA CYS A 81 -6.21 -14.76 2.34
C CYS A 81 -6.45 -14.10 3.71
N ILE A 82 -6.52 -12.77 3.77
CA ILE A 82 -6.62 -12.02 5.04
C ILE A 82 -7.87 -12.36 5.84
N PRO A 83 -9.08 -12.43 5.26
CA PRO A 83 -10.28 -12.82 6.02
C PRO A 83 -10.13 -14.20 6.69
N GLN A 84 -9.48 -15.15 6.01
CA GLN A 84 -9.26 -16.51 6.49
C GLN A 84 -8.23 -16.51 7.62
N VAL A 85 -7.18 -15.69 7.54
CA VAL A 85 -6.20 -15.51 8.61
C VAL A 85 -6.84 -14.88 9.84
N LEU A 86 -7.70 -13.86 9.67
CA LEU A 86 -8.48 -13.30 10.77
C LEU A 86 -9.40 -14.35 11.41
N ARG A 87 -10.07 -15.19 10.60
CA ARG A 87 -10.97 -16.26 11.10
C ARG A 87 -10.25 -17.38 11.84
N ARG A 88 -9.07 -17.79 11.38
CA ARG A 88 -8.34 -18.92 11.96
C ARG A 88 -7.49 -18.52 13.16
N ASN A 89 -6.81 -17.38 13.07
CA ASN A 89 -5.79 -17.00 14.04
C ASN A 89 -6.23 -15.85 14.95
N GLY A 90 -7.25 -15.08 14.56
CA GLY A 90 -7.66 -13.87 15.28
C GLY A 90 -6.61 -12.75 15.33
N SER A 91 -5.46 -12.93 14.66
CA SER A 91 -4.30 -12.05 14.78
C SER A 91 -4.42 -10.83 13.86
N ILE A 92 -4.76 -9.69 14.45
CA ILE A 92 -4.78 -8.38 13.79
C ILE A 92 -3.39 -8.02 13.25
N THR A 93 -2.33 -8.25 14.03
CA THR A 93 -0.97 -7.94 13.63
C THR A 93 -0.54 -8.73 12.39
N LEU A 94 -0.88 -10.02 12.30
CA LEU A 94 -0.55 -10.81 11.13
C LEU A 94 -1.31 -10.32 9.89
N ALA A 95 -2.61 -10.06 10.03
CA ALA A 95 -3.44 -9.53 8.94
C ALA A 95 -2.93 -8.17 8.43
N ALA A 96 -2.53 -7.27 9.34
CA ALA A 96 -1.93 -5.99 9.01
C ALA A 96 -0.60 -6.17 8.25
N ASN A 97 0.28 -7.06 8.70
CA ASN A 97 1.55 -7.30 8.01
C ASN A 97 1.35 -7.92 6.63
N MET A 98 0.37 -8.79 6.46
CA MET A 98 0.04 -9.37 5.15
C MET A 98 -0.40 -8.29 4.16
N ILE A 99 -1.28 -7.37 4.56
CA ILE A 99 -1.74 -6.32 3.65
C ILE A 99 -0.65 -5.31 3.32
N ILE A 100 0.16 -4.93 4.30
CA ILE A 100 1.31 -4.04 4.09
C ILE A 100 2.36 -4.72 3.20
N GLY A 101 2.63 -6.01 3.43
CA GLY A 101 3.52 -6.82 2.61
C GLY A 101 3.06 -6.94 1.16
N ALA A 102 1.76 -7.13 0.94
CA ALA A 102 1.15 -7.15 -0.39
C ALA A 102 1.36 -5.81 -1.11
N SER A 103 1.09 -4.68 -0.43
CA SER A 103 1.34 -3.34 -1.00
C SER A 103 2.82 -3.09 -1.29
N TYR A 104 3.70 -3.44 -0.34
CA TYR A 104 5.14 -3.29 -0.47
C TYR A 104 5.70 -4.05 -1.68
N LEU A 105 5.27 -5.30 -1.88
CA LEU A 105 5.70 -6.11 -3.02
C LEU A 105 5.41 -5.41 -4.36
N VAL A 106 4.19 -4.88 -4.51
CA VAL A 106 3.79 -4.16 -5.72
C VAL A 106 4.60 -2.87 -5.86
N THR A 107 4.74 -2.09 -4.79
CA THR A 107 5.50 -0.83 -4.81
C THR A 107 6.95 -1.06 -5.22
N VAL A 108 7.64 -2.05 -4.65
CA VAL A 108 9.02 -2.37 -5.03
C VAL A 108 9.09 -2.84 -6.49
N ALA A 109 8.17 -3.73 -6.91
CA ALA A 109 8.13 -4.18 -8.31
C ALA A 109 7.97 -2.99 -9.28
N VAL A 110 7.07 -2.06 -8.97
CA VAL A 110 6.87 -0.83 -9.76
C VAL A 110 8.15 0.02 -9.75
N ILE A 111 8.73 0.31 -8.58
CA ILE A 111 9.98 1.09 -8.47
C ILE A 111 11.09 0.51 -9.36
N THR A 112 11.26 -0.82 -9.40
CA THR A 112 12.29 -1.46 -10.23
C THR A 112 12.07 -1.31 -11.74
N VAL A 113 10.86 -0.99 -12.20
CA VAL A 113 10.53 -0.83 -13.64
C VAL A 113 10.34 0.62 -14.08
N ILE A 114 10.34 1.60 -13.15
CA ILE A 114 10.15 3.03 -13.46
C ILE A 114 11.32 3.93 -13.01
N GLY A 115 12.53 3.37 -12.89
CA GLY A 115 13.75 4.16 -12.63
C GLY A 115 14.44 3.92 -11.29
N GLY A 116 14.02 2.95 -10.47
CA GLY A 116 14.75 2.57 -9.26
C GLY A 116 14.82 3.70 -8.23
N ILE A 117 16.03 4.16 -7.86
CA ILE A 117 16.21 5.23 -6.87
C ILE A 117 15.60 6.57 -7.31
N GLU A 118 15.53 6.81 -8.62
CA GLU A 118 14.96 8.02 -9.22
C GLU A 118 13.43 7.91 -9.42
N ALA A 119 12.87 6.73 -9.16
CA ALA A 119 11.44 6.49 -9.34
C ALA A 119 10.62 7.47 -8.49
N PRO A 120 9.57 8.09 -9.07
CA PRO A 120 8.68 8.99 -8.33
C PRO A 120 7.90 8.29 -7.20
N LEU A 121 7.96 6.96 -7.09
CA LEU A 121 7.28 6.19 -6.05
C LEU A 121 8.18 5.81 -4.86
N ILE A 122 9.49 6.07 -4.89
CA ILE A 122 10.38 5.54 -3.85
C ILE A 122 10.02 6.01 -2.44
N HIS A 123 9.46 7.21 -2.31
CA HIS A 123 9.02 7.75 -1.03
C HIS A 123 7.83 7.03 -0.42
N TRP A 124 7.08 6.25 -1.21
CA TRP A 124 5.99 5.42 -0.69
C TRP A 124 6.50 4.37 0.30
N CYS A 125 7.81 4.06 0.31
CA CYS A 125 8.41 3.23 1.34
C CYS A 125 8.21 3.79 2.76
N ALA A 126 8.08 5.12 2.92
CA ALA A 126 7.81 5.76 4.22
C ALA A 126 6.37 5.52 4.72
N LEU A 127 5.44 5.11 3.83
CA LEU A 127 4.05 4.84 4.18
C LEU A 127 3.90 3.52 4.96
N PHE A 128 4.71 2.50 4.67
CA PHE A 128 4.56 1.18 5.28
C PHE A 128 4.76 1.15 6.81
N PRO A 129 5.79 1.82 7.38
CA PRO A 129 5.91 1.96 8.84
C PRO A 129 4.70 2.63 9.49
N MET A 130 4.16 3.67 8.84
CA MET A 130 2.98 4.39 9.33
C MET A 130 1.74 3.48 9.33
N LEU A 131 1.51 2.76 8.23
CA LEU A 131 0.44 1.77 8.12
C LEU A 131 0.58 0.65 9.16
N ALA A 132 1.81 0.21 9.44
CA ALA A 132 2.09 -0.81 10.45
C ALA A 132 1.82 -0.31 11.87
N ALA A 133 2.12 0.97 12.15
CA ALA A 133 1.78 1.60 13.43
C ALA A 133 0.26 1.71 13.62
N LEU A 134 -0.47 2.10 12.57
CA LEU A 134 -1.93 2.28 12.60
C LEU A 134 -2.69 0.95 12.72
N MET A 135 -2.35 -0.03 11.89
CA MET A 135 -3.12 -1.27 11.78
C MET A 135 -2.56 -2.42 12.61
N GLY A 136 -1.25 -2.40 12.87
CA GLY A 136 -0.52 -3.52 13.45
C GLY A 136 -0.17 -3.32 14.91
N SER A 137 1.11 -3.53 15.23
CA SER A 137 1.67 -3.37 16.56
C SER A 137 2.91 -2.47 16.50
N ARG A 138 3.35 -1.96 17.65
CA ARG A 138 4.57 -1.15 17.73
C ARG A 138 5.80 -1.88 17.19
N THR A 139 5.94 -3.17 17.49
CA THR A 139 7.04 -4.01 16.96
C THR A 139 6.94 -4.13 15.45
N SER A 140 5.73 -4.30 14.90
CA SER A 140 5.48 -4.34 13.47
C SER A 140 5.94 -3.05 12.78
N ALA A 141 5.68 -1.88 13.39
CA ALA A 141 6.10 -0.59 12.84
C ALA A 141 7.62 -0.51 12.69
N TRP A 142 8.38 -0.92 13.73
CA TRP A 142 9.84 -0.94 13.67
C TRP A 142 10.39 -1.91 12.61
N VAL A 143 9.79 -3.08 12.46
CA VAL A 143 10.16 -4.02 11.38
C VAL A 143 10.01 -3.35 10.01
N TRP A 144 8.89 -2.64 9.79
CA TRP A 144 8.67 -1.92 8.54
C TRP A 144 9.59 -0.71 8.37
N VAL A 145 9.99 -0.01 9.44
CA VAL A 145 11.04 1.02 9.36
C VAL A 145 12.33 0.40 8.81
N CYS A 146 12.76 -0.73 9.38
CA CYS A 146 13.97 -1.41 8.92
C CYS A 146 13.86 -1.87 7.46
N ILE A 147 12.74 -2.48 7.07
CA ILE A 147 12.51 -2.93 5.69
C ILE A 147 12.57 -1.75 4.72
N SER A 148 11.86 -0.65 5.01
CA SER A 148 11.84 0.54 4.15
C SER A 148 13.20 1.20 4.03
N LEU A 149 13.95 1.32 5.14
CA LEU A 149 15.32 1.85 5.11
C LEU A 149 16.25 0.94 4.30
N CYS A 150 16.20 -0.37 4.52
CA CYS A 150 16.99 -1.33 3.76
C CYS A 150 16.68 -1.25 2.26
N THR A 151 15.41 -1.08 1.90
CA THR A 151 14.98 -0.92 0.50
C THR A 151 15.66 0.28 -0.15
N VAL A 152 15.59 1.46 0.50
CA VAL A 152 16.23 2.68 -0.01
C VAL A 152 17.75 2.49 -0.12
N VAL A 153 18.37 1.92 0.91
CA VAL A 153 19.81 1.62 0.92
C VAL A 153 20.20 0.71 -0.24
N VAL A 154 19.44 -0.35 -0.50
CA VAL A 154 19.67 -1.25 -1.65
C VAL A 154 19.62 -0.51 -2.98
N PHE A 155 18.62 0.36 -3.18
CA PHE A 155 18.52 1.16 -4.41
C PHE A 155 19.67 2.16 -4.57
N VAL A 156 20.11 2.80 -3.48
CA VAL A 156 21.27 3.72 -3.49
C VAL A 156 22.55 2.98 -3.86
N PHE A 157 22.83 1.85 -3.21
CA PHE A 157 24.03 1.06 -3.51
C PHE A 157 23.99 0.43 -4.91
N ALA A 158 22.82 0.02 -5.38
CA ALA A 158 22.65 -0.46 -6.74
C ALA A 158 23.00 0.62 -7.77
N ASP A 159 22.52 1.85 -7.60
CA ASP A 159 22.85 2.95 -8.50
C ASP A 159 24.35 3.32 -8.44
N GLN A 160 24.96 3.36 -7.25
CA GLN A 160 26.41 3.56 -7.11
C GLN A 160 27.25 2.47 -7.78
N ALA A 161 26.75 1.23 -7.78
CA ALA A 161 27.37 0.10 -8.47
C ALA A 161 27.13 0.12 -10.00
N GLY A 162 26.41 1.12 -10.53
CA GLY A 162 26.08 1.23 -11.95
C GLY A 162 24.96 0.30 -12.40
N ILE A 163 24.21 -0.31 -11.48
CA ILE A 163 23.05 -1.14 -11.81
C ILE A 163 21.91 -0.20 -12.19
N LYS A 164 21.62 -0.12 -13.49
CA LYS A 164 20.53 0.69 -14.02
C LYS A 164 19.22 -0.09 -14.01
N PHE A 165 18.21 0.51 -13.39
CA PHE A 165 16.84 0.03 -13.42
C PHE A 165 16.17 0.52 -14.71
N ALA A 166 15.20 -0.24 -15.21
CA ALA A 166 14.45 0.18 -16.39
C ALA A 166 13.63 1.44 -16.04
N ASP A 167 13.58 2.39 -16.97
CA ASP A 167 12.67 3.53 -16.91
C ASP A 167 11.60 3.36 -18.00
N SER A 168 10.73 2.37 -17.82
CA SER A 168 9.74 2.00 -18.82
C SER A 168 8.67 3.08 -19.08
N LEU A 169 8.65 4.16 -18.29
CA LEU A 169 7.75 5.30 -18.48
C LEU A 169 8.48 6.57 -18.95
N GLY A 170 9.80 6.51 -19.13
CA GLY A 170 10.60 7.65 -19.59
C GLY A 170 10.58 8.84 -18.62
N PHE A 171 10.46 8.60 -17.31
CA PHE A 171 10.46 9.66 -16.32
C PHE A 171 11.75 10.48 -16.31
N ALA A 172 12.89 9.86 -16.63
CA ALA A 172 14.17 10.55 -16.74
C ALA A 172 14.23 11.51 -17.93
N GLU A 173 13.43 11.26 -18.98
CA GLU A 173 13.40 12.06 -20.20
C GLU A 173 12.35 13.18 -20.16
N LEU A 174 11.52 13.24 -19.11
CA LEU A 174 10.49 14.28 -18.99
C LEU A 174 11.11 15.67 -18.91
N GLN A 175 10.61 16.58 -19.74
CA GLN A 175 10.99 17.99 -19.76
C GLN A 175 9.74 18.89 -19.78
N GLY A 176 9.91 20.16 -19.42
CA GLY A 176 8.83 21.15 -19.49
C GLY A 176 7.65 20.86 -18.55
N ALA A 177 6.43 21.06 -19.05
CA ALA A 177 5.22 20.96 -18.23
C ALA A 177 4.95 19.57 -17.62
N PRO A 178 5.14 18.44 -18.35
CA PRO A 178 4.99 17.09 -17.78
C PRO A 178 5.89 16.82 -16.57
N LEU A 179 7.15 17.25 -16.61
CA LEU A 179 8.09 17.11 -15.49
C LEU A 179 7.59 17.87 -14.25
N TRP A 180 7.12 19.11 -14.43
CA TRP A 180 6.58 19.91 -13.33
C TRP A 180 5.30 19.31 -12.75
N PHE A 181 4.44 18.74 -13.59
CA PHE A 181 3.25 18.03 -13.13
C PHE A 181 3.62 16.82 -12.27
N GLN A 182 4.54 15.97 -12.74
CA GLN A 182 5.04 14.81 -11.99
C GLN A 182 5.64 15.24 -10.65
N ARG A 183 6.52 16.25 -10.64
CA ARG A 183 7.14 16.76 -9.40
C ARG A 183 6.11 17.33 -8.42
N SER A 184 5.09 18.02 -8.92
CA SER A 184 4.00 18.55 -8.11
C SER A 184 3.16 17.42 -7.50
N ALA A 185 2.83 16.40 -8.29
CA ALA A 185 2.13 15.21 -7.80
C ALA A 185 2.92 14.49 -6.70
N ASN A 186 4.24 14.36 -6.87
CA ASN A 186 5.13 13.80 -5.85
C ASN A 186 5.13 14.63 -4.57
N LEU A 187 5.24 15.96 -4.67
CA LEU A 187 5.22 16.85 -3.52
C LEU A 187 3.88 16.77 -2.76
N VAL A 188 2.76 16.77 -3.48
CA VAL A 188 1.43 16.61 -2.88
C VAL A 188 1.31 15.25 -2.17
N SER A 189 1.81 14.17 -2.79
CA SER A 189 1.87 12.85 -2.18
C SER A 189 2.68 12.85 -0.88
N TRP A 190 3.86 13.49 -0.87
CA TRP A 190 4.70 13.65 0.33
C TRP A 190 3.99 14.42 1.45
N LEU A 191 3.39 15.56 1.13
CA LEU A 191 2.64 16.35 2.11
C LEU A 191 1.46 15.56 2.67
N GLY A 192 0.79 14.76 1.84
CA GLY A 192 -0.26 13.84 2.28
C GLY A 192 0.24 12.79 3.27
N ILE A 193 1.41 12.19 3.02
CA ILE A 193 2.03 11.23 3.95
C ILE A 193 2.37 11.91 5.28
N LEU A 194 3.03 13.08 5.24
CA LEU A 194 3.40 13.83 6.45
C LEU A 194 2.17 14.24 7.26
N LEU A 195 1.12 14.72 6.60
CA LEU A 195 -0.15 15.04 7.24
C LEU A 195 -0.77 13.79 7.87
N GLY A 196 -0.76 12.65 7.17
CA GLY A 196 -1.22 11.38 7.71
C GLY A 196 -0.47 10.98 8.99
N VAL A 197 0.87 11.08 8.98
CA VAL A 197 1.70 10.83 10.18
C VAL A 197 1.36 11.80 11.31
N ALA A 198 1.21 13.10 11.00
CA ALA A 198 0.90 14.12 12.01
C ALA A 198 -0.45 13.87 12.68
N LEU A 199 -1.50 13.59 11.89
CA LEU A 199 -2.83 13.26 12.41
C LEU A 199 -2.82 12.00 13.28
N LEU A 200 -2.05 10.99 12.87
CA LEU A 200 -1.87 9.77 13.68
C LEU A 200 -1.17 10.07 15.01
N PHE A 201 -0.16 10.93 15.01
CA PHE A 201 0.53 11.31 16.22
C PHE A 201 -0.37 12.10 17.18
N GLU A 202 -1.22 12.98 16.65
CA GLU A 202 -2.20 13.71 17.46
C GLU A 202 -3.23 12.80 18.12
N GLU A 203 -3.75 11.78 17.41
CA GLU A 203 -4.69 10.80 17.99
C GLU A 203 -4.06 10.09 19.20
N HIS A 204 -2.81 9.63 19.09
CA HIS A 204 -2.12 8.88 20.15
C HIS A 204 -1.68 9.73 21.34
N LYS A 205 -1.61 11.06 21.22
CA LYS A 205 -1.23 11.95 22.33
C LYS A 205 -2.40 12.19 23.30
N ASN A 206 -3.63 11.98 22.84
CA ASN A 206 -4.84 12.30 23.58
C ASN A 206 -5.46 11.09 24.32
N ASP A 207 -4.85 9.91 24.18
CA ASP A 207 -5.14 8.68 24.95
C ASP A 207 -4.13 8.51 26.10
#